data_AF-A0A4V1TV77-F1
#
_entry.id   AF-A0A4V1TV77-F1
#
_cell.length_a   1.000
_cell.length_b   1.000
_cell.length_c   1.000
_cell.angle_alpha   90.00
_cell.angle_beta   90.00
_cell.angle_gamma   90.00
#
_symmetry.space_group_name_H-M   'P 1'
#
loop_
_entity.id
_entity.type
_entity.pdbx_description
1 polymer ?
#
loop_
_entity_poly.entity_id
_entity_poly.type
_entity_poly.pdbx_seq_one_letter_code
_entity_poly.pdbx_strand_id
1 'polypeptide(L)'
;MAWTPMVLFRGSYSNALQPDEHYIALEKDFSNLDEVLARLADLLALEAMTQRAFDHLVGSGQFTYRAFYGRVSAAIELKLAQLSRVRSELKNATTQVLWSADVPDRLLELPTPWPCGPDGFKIRQEVAEAALYRREFDRLIGEFARLRSAFVPEIDRIRLSYQWTLGLFGQSAQEMLLPPAAAASDNSFAGLLAAYDDEIETASAQRISARENFSAALSRNAEQDSGRMLRSMLAIERDGYFNLIEWIRRLNESYQAERVELDRQYRERMRWLVARVLPQLPLKQQLKVRYILLKMRLRRLSSVVLRGVVHSPLARKIAAVPALGPLTRRVATREQLSGAASVVGRIRKRRNDARVLQADRIADVEHVFRNRLADDLFARQGLCGEGAVSRDGIFRRVDHSHAARFIMAQVDTDDRAVRRAGAVAPLADQD
;
A
#
# COMPACT_ATOMS: atom_id res chain seq x y z
N MET A 1 30.72 39.56 -0.40
CA MET A 1 29.41 38.87 -0.34
C MET A 1 29.70 37.54 0.34
N ALA A 2 29.18 37.27 1.53
CA ALA A 2 29.58 36.10 2.32
C ALA A 2 28.70 34.89 1.97
N TRP A 3 29.31 33.85 1.42
CA TRP A 3 28.65 32.58 1.16
C TRP A 3 28.84 31.65 2.37
N THR A 4 27.84 30.82 2.66
CA THR A 4 27.89 29.92 3.81
C THR A 4 28.56 28.60 3.41
N PRO A 5 29.71 28.23 4.01
CA PRO A 5 30.30 26.92 3.81
C PRO A 5 29.37 25.81 4.34
N MET A 6 29.32 24.70 3.62
CA MET A 6 28.45 23.57 3.97
C MET A 6 29.27 22.43 4.56
N VAL A 7 28.78 21.85 5.66
CA VAL A 7 29.23 20.57 6.21
C VAL A 7 28.07 19.61 6.07
N LEU A 8 28.24 18.55 5.27
CA LEU A 8 27.17 17.59 4.98
C LEU A 8 27.70 16.17 5.17
N PHE A 9 26.81 15.22 5.45
CA PHE A 9 27.20 13.82 5.49
C PHE A 9 27.72 13.35 4.12
N ARG A 10 28.70 12.44 4.11
CA ARG A 10 29.21 11.87 2.85
C ARG A 10 28.09 11.14 2.09
N GLY A 11 27.87 11.53 0.82
CA GLY A 11 26.82 10.98 -0.02
C GLY A 11 26.75 11.61 -1.41
N SER A 12 26.00 10.96 -2.32
CA SER A 12 25.68 11.51 -3.64
C SER A 12 24.39 12.33 -3.53
N TYR A 13 24.52 13.65 -3.47
CA TYR A 13 23.41 14.60 -3.46
C TYR A 13 22.91 14.84 -4.89
N SER A 14 22.27 13.84 -5.48
CA SER A 14 21.82 13.86 -6.88
C SER A 14 22.94 14.18 -7.88
N ASN A 15 24.19 13.91 -7.50
CA ASN A 15 25.41 14.33 -8.19
C ASN A 15 25.54 15.86 -8.43
N ALA A 16 24.73 16.67 -7.76
CA ALA A 16 24.80 18.13 -7.84
C ALA A 16 25.89 18.72 -6.94
N LEU A 17 26.25 18.01 -5.87
CA LEU A 17 27.33 18.38 -4.96
C LEU A 17 28.36 17.25 -4.91
N GLN A 18 29.64 17.62 -4.96
CA GLN A 18 30.75 16.71 -4.83
C GLN A 18 31.41 16.90 -3.45
N PRO A 19 31.66 15.81 -2.71
CA PRO A 19 32.34 15.88 -1.43
C PRO A 19 33.75 16.45 -1.61
N ASP A 20 34.18 17.26 -0.64
CA ASP A 20 35.50 17.88 -0.56
C ASP A 20 35.80 18.94 -1.64
N GLU A 21 34.97 19.05 -2.68
CA GLU A 21 35.01 20.12 -3.68
C GLU A 21 34.02 21.25 -3.39
N HIS A 22 32.75 20.89 -3.12
CA HIS A 22 31.64 21.82 -2.88
C HIS A 22 31.21 21.92 -1.41
N TYR A 23 31.59 20.95 -0.58
CA TYR A 23 31.25 20.90 0.84
C TYR A 23 32.27 20.05 1.61
N ILE A 24 32.36 20.26 2.93
CA ILE A 24 33.19 19.42 3.81
C ILE A 24 32.39 18.17 4.18
N ALA A 25 32.91 17.00 3.82
CA ALA A 25 32.23 15.73 4.09
C ALA A 25 32.41 15.28 5.54
N LEU A 26 31.29 15.03 6.23
CA LEU A 26 31.24 14.43 7.56
C LEU A 26 30.88 12.94 7.42
N GLU A 27 31.63 12.06 8.07
CA GLU A 27 31.30 10.64 8.12
C GLU A 27 30.09 10.39 9.04
N LYS A 28 29.30 9.35 8.72
CA LYS A 28 28.07 9.03 9.47
C LYS A 28 28.33 8.55 10.90
N ASP A 29 29.54 8.07 11.16
CA ASP A 29 30.02 7.66 12.47
C ASP A 29 30.80 8.77 13.20
N PHE A 30 30.90 9.96 12.60
CA PHE A 30 31.64 11.12 13.12
C PHE A 30 33.15 10.86 13.32
N SER A 31 33.70 9.81 12.70
CA SER A 31 35.12 9.43 12.86
C SER A 31 36.10 10.51 12.40
N ASN A 32 35.67 11.43 11.53
CA ASN A 32 36.50 12.51 11.00
C ASN A 32 36.16 13.91 11.57
N LEU A 33 35.46 14.00 12.70
CA LEU A 33 34.99 15.27 13.25
C LEU A 33 36.13 16.29 13.48
N ASP A 34 37.27 15.85 14.03
CA ASP A 34 38.41 16.74 14.31
C ASP A 34 38.98 17.36 13.03
N GLU A 35 39.03 16.58 11.93
CA GLU A 35 39.45 17.07 10.61
C GLU A 35 38.46 18.10 10.06
N VAL A 36 37.16 17.84 10.20
CA VAL A 36 36.11 18.78 9.79
C VAL A 36 36.25 20.11 10.54
N LEU A 37 36.48 20.07 11.87
CA LEU A 37 36.68 21.26 12.69
C LEU A 37 37.96 22.01 12.31
N ALA A 38 39.05 21.30 12.01
CA ALA A 38 40.29 21.92 11.54
C ALA A 38 40.09 22.65 10.19
N ARG A 39 39.35 22.05 9.25
CA ARG A 39 39.01 22.68 7.97
C ARG A 39 38.10 23.89 8.11
N LEU A 40 37.26 23.93 9.14
CA LEU A 40 36.42 25.10 9.43
C LEU A 40 37.22 26.32 9.92
N ALA A 41 38.45 26.13 10.41
CA ALA A 41 39.32 27.23 10.82
C ALA A 41 40.05 27.91 9.64
N ASP A 42 40.13 27.25 8.47
CA ASP A 42 40.79 27.78 7.28
C ASP A 42 39.81 28.61 6.42
N LEU A 43 39.68 29.88 6.76
CA LEU A 43 38.73 30.80 6.12
C LEU A 43 38.97 30.97 4.61
N LEU A 44 40.22 30.96 4.16
CA LEU A 44 40.55 31.12 2.73
C LEU A 44 40.13 29.88 1.93
N ALA A 45 40.36 28.69 2.48
CA ALA A 45 39.91 27.45 1.86
C ALA A 45 38.38 27.36 1.80
N LEU A 46 37.69 27.82 2.85
CA LEU A 46 36.22 27.88 2.88
C LEU A 46 35.66 28.83 1.83
N GLU A 47 36.23 30.04 1.71
CA GLU A 47 35.79 31.00 0.70
C GLU A 47 35.96 30.43 -0.71
N ALA A 48 37.13 29.85 -1.01
CA ALA A 48 37.37 29.18 -2.30
C ALA A 48 36.40 28.01 -2.56
N MET A 49 36.05 27.23 -1.54
CA MET A 49 35.07 26.14 -1.65
C MET A 49 33.67 26.67 -1.95
N THR A 50 33.23 27.70 -1.21
CA THR A 50 31.91 28.29 -1.43
C THR A 50 31.77 28.93 -2.80
N GLN A 51 32.84 29.55 -3.31
CA GLN A 51 32.86 30.11 -4.66
C GLN A 51 32.72 29.01 -5.72
N ARG A 52 33.46 27.89 -5.61
CA ARG A 52 33.29 26.74 -6.52
C ARG A 52 31.87 26.19 -6.48
N ALA A 53 31.29 26.03 -5.29
CA ALA A 53 29.92 25.55 -5.13
C ALA A 53 28.91 26.52 -5.77
N PHE A 54 29.11 27.82 -5.60
CA PHE A 54 28.28 28.86 -6.23
C PHE A 54 28.38 28.81 -7.75
N ASP A 55 29.60 28.79 -8.30
CA ASP A 55 29.83 28.75 -9.74
C ASP A 55 29.21 27.48 -10.36
N HIS A 56 29.30 26.35 -9.65
CA HIS A 56 28.71 25.09 -10.11
C HIS A 56 27.17 25.08 -10.03
N LEU A 57 26.58 25.50 -8.91
CA LEU A 57 25.12 25.38 -8.70
C LEU A 57 24.33 26.54 -9.32
N VAL A 58 24.82 27.75 -9.14
CA VAL A 58 24.12 28.98 -9.52
C VAL A 58 24.71 29.54 -10.81
N GLY A 59 26.03 29.74 -10.85
CA GLY A 59 26.74 30.31 -11.99
C GLY A 59 26.56 29.51 -13.28
N SER A 60 26.45 28.18 -13.19
CA SER A 60 26.24 27.30 -14.35
C SER A 60 24.84 27.43 -14.97
N GLY A 61 23.85 27.95 -14.24
CA GLY A 61 22.45 28.00 -14.67
C GLY A 61 21.75 26.63 -14.76
N GLN A 62 22.46 25.52 -14.56
CA GLN A 62 21.93 24.16 -14.77
C GLN A 62 20.88 23.75 -13.73
N PHE A 63 20.98 24.31 -12.53
CA PHE A 63 20.10 24.02 -11.40
C PHE A 63 19.03 25.10 -11.18
N THR A 64 18.77 25.93 -12.20
CA THR A 64 17.69 26.92 -12.15
C THR A 64 16.32 26.27 -12.35
N TYR A 65 15.28 26.90 -11.79
CA TYR A 65 13.89 26.47 -12.00
C TYR A 65 13.52 26.45 -13.50
N ARG A 66 14.04 27.42 -14.27
CA ARG A 66 13.87 27.47 -15.73
C ARG A 66 14.45 26.24 -16.42
N ALA A 67 15.68 25.83 -16.07
CA ALA A 67 16.30 24.63 -16.61
C ALA A 67 15.59 23.34 -16.19
N PHE A 68 15.04 23.29 -14.97
CA PHE A 68 14.19 22.19 -14.51
C PHE A 68 12.90 22.09 -15.33
N TYR A 69 12.16 23.19 -15.47
CA TYR A 69 10.93 23.24 -16.25
C TYR A 69 11.16 22.82 -17.70
N GLY A 70 12.23 23.31 -18.32
CA GLY A 70 12.61 22.91 -19.70
C GLY A 70 12.80 21.40 -19.85
N ARG A 71 13.45 20.75 -18.86
CA ARG A 71 13.62 19.29 -18.84
C ARG A 71 12.29 18.54 -18.69
N VAL A 72 11.40 19.03 -17.82
CA VAL A 72 10.07 18.42 -17.61
C VAL A 72 9.20 18.58 -18.87
N SER A 73 9.15 19.77 -19.46
CA SER A 73 8.43 20.03 -20.70
C SER A 73 8.93 19.14 -21.84
N ALA A 74 10.25 19.04 -22.04
CA ALA A 74 10.82 18.15 -23.04
C ALA A 74 10.46 16.67 -22.81
N ALA A 75 10.45 16.21 -21.56
CA ALA A 75 10.05 14.84 -21.23
C ALA A 75 8.55 14.57 -21.51
N ILE A 76 7.68 15.55 -21.23
CA ILE A 76 6.25 15.48 -21.54
C ILE A 76 6.07 15.41 -23.06
N GLU A 77 6.70 16.30 -23.82
CA GLU A 77 6.60 16.32 -25.29
C GLU A 77 7.10 15.03 -25.91
N LEU A 78 8.25 14.52 -25.46
CA LEU A 78 8.77 13.24 -25.89
C LEU A 78 7.79 12.10 -25.61
N LYS A 79 7.14 12.11 -24.45
CA LYS A 79 6.16 11.08 -24.10
C LYS A 79 4.88 11.22 -24.92
N LEU A 80 4.40 12.43 -25.16
CA LEU A 80 3.25 12.70 -26.02
C LEU A 80 3.50 12.25 -27.45
N ALA A 81 4.69 12.52 -28.00
CA ALA A 81 5.09 12.05 -29.32
C ALA A 81 5.09 10.52 -29.41
N GLN A 82 5.64 9.82 -28.42
CA GLN A 82 5.59 8.34 -28.36
C GLN A 82 4.16 7.81 -28.36
N LEU A 83 3.28 8.43 -27.56
CA LEU A 83 1.89 8.00 -27.44
C LEU A 83 1.07 8.30 -28.69
N SER A 84 1.39 9.38 -29.40
CA SER A 84 0.74 9.72 -30.67
C SER A 84 0.98 8.65 -31.75
N ARG A 85 2.18 8.07 -31.80
CA ARG A 85 2.52 6.95 -32.72
C ARG A 85 1.73 5.69 -32.40
N VAL A 86 1.69 5.30 -31.13
CA VAL A 86 0.87 4.17 -30.66
C VAL A 86 -0.61 4.41 -30.96
N ARG A 87 -1.08 5.65 -30.83
CA ARG A 87 -2.47 6.02 -31.12
C ARG A 87 -2.79 6.02 -32.61
N SER A 88 -1.86 6.42 -33.49
CA SER A 88 -2.06 6.31 -34.95
C SER A 88 -2.09 4.84 -35.39
N GLU A 89 -1.29 3.98 -34.77
CA GLU A 89 -1.32 2.54 -35.00
C GLU A 89 -2.63 1.91 -34.52
N LEU A 90 -3.12 2.31 -33.33
CA LEU A 90 -4.42 1.86 -32.82
C LEU A 90 -5.61 2.40 -33.63
N LYS A 91 -5.58 3.65 -34.12
CA LYS A 91 -6.66 4.21 -34.94
C LYS A 91 -6.90 3.41 -36.23
N ASN A 92 -5.86 2.77 -36.78
CA ASN A 92 -6.00 1.88 -37.93
C ASN A 92 -6.56 0.50 -37.57
N ALA A 93 -6.56 0.13 -36.29
CA ALA A 93 -7.04 -1.16 -35.79
C ALA A 93 -8.42 -1.08 -35.08
N THR A 94 -8.94 0.12 -34.79
CA THR A 94 -9.93 0.27 -33.72
C THR A 94 -11.16 1.08 -34.12
N THR A 95 -12.02 0.50 -34.97
CA THR A 95 -13.46 0.88 -35.01
C THR A 95 -14.33 -0.07 -34.16
N GLN A 96 -13.75 -1.13 -33.57
CA GLN A 96 -14.52 -2.19 -32.89
C GLN A 96 -14.35 -2.32 -31.36
N VAL A 97 -13.42 -1.61 -30.69
CA VAL A 97 -12.97 -2.00 -29.31
C VAL A 97 -13.41 -1.02 -28.20
N LEU A 98 -14.21 0.01 -28.48
CA LEU A 98 -14.44 1.11 -27.52
C LEU A 98 -15.19 0.73 -26.22
N TRP A 99 -15.70 -0.51 -26.10
CA TRP A 99 -16.40 -0.99 -24.90
C TRP A 99 -15.81 -2.28 -24.31
N SER A 100 -14.61 -2.68 -24.73
CA SER A 100 -13.94 -3.81 -24.07
C SER A 100 -13.45 -3.40 -22.69
N ALA A 101 -13.81 -4.18 -21.68
CA ALA A 101 -13.44 -4.04 -20.28
C ALA A 101 -11.92 -4.07 -20.01
N ASP A 102 -11.10 -4.30 -21.05
CA ASP A 102 -9.65 -4.49 -20.96
C ASP A 102 -8.82 -3.28 -21.42
N VAL A 103 -9.41 -2.14 -21.81
CA VAL A 103 -8.60 -0.99 -22.25
C VAL A 103 -7.84 -0.37 -21.06
N PRO A 104 -6.49 -0.42 -21.03
CA PRO A 104 -5.73 0.00 -19.87
C PRO A 104 -5.68 1.53 -19.76
N ASP A 105 -6.01 2.02 -18.56
CA ASP A 105 -5.47 3.23 -17.93
C ASP A 105 -5.71 4.58 -18.60
N ARG A 106 -6.47 4.63 -19.69
CA ARG A 106 -6.91 5.88 -20.31
C ARG A 106 -8.37 5.78 -20.68
N LEU A 107 -9.20 6.42 -19.86
CA LEU A 107 -10.43 7.04 -20.34
C LEU A 107 -10.03 8.06 -21.42
N LEU A 108 -9.82 7.57 -22.64
CA LEU A 108 -9.69 8.43 -23.81
C LEU A 108 -11.08 8.96 -24.09
N GLU A 109 -11.43 10.05 -23.42
CA GLU A 109 -12.65 10.77 -23.75
C GLU A 109 -12.54 11.27 -25.18
N LEU A 110 -13.56 10.99 -25.97
CA LEU A 110 -13.73 11.65 -27.25
C LEU A 110 -13.91 13.14 -26.98
N PRO A 111 -13.30 14.02 -27.79
CA PRO A 111 -13.52 15.47 -27.65
C PRO A 111 -15.02 15.73 -27.70
N THR A 112 -15.59 16.30 -26.63
CA THR A 112 -16.97 16.76 -26.65
C THR A 112 -17.02 18.14 -27.29
N PRO A 113 -18.04 18.45 -28.12
CA PRO A 113 -18.17 19.75 -28.77
C PRO A 113 -18.34 20.91 -27.78
N TRP A 114 -18.75 20.61 -26.54
CA TRP A 114 -18.87 21.56 -25.45
C TRP A 114 -18.23 20.99 -24.17
N PRO A 115 -17.57 21.83 -23.34
CA PRO A 115 -17.09 21.39 -22.03
C PRO A 115 -18.28 21.02 -21.15
N CYS A 116 -18.23 19.86 -20.49
CA CYS A 116 -19.26 19.50 -19.52
C CYS A 116 -19.30 20.48 -18.35
N GLY A 117 -20.48 20.72 -17.80
CA GLY A 117 -20.62 21.41 -16.52
C GLY A 117 -19.87 20.69 -15.39
N PRO A 118 -19.61 21.37 -14.27
CA PRO A 118 -18.85 20.81 -13.14
C PRO A 118 -19.44 19.50 -12.61
N ASP A 119 -20.77 19.35 -12.62
CA ASP A 119 -21.45 18.12 -12.18
C ASP A 119 -21.17 16.93 -13.10
N GLY A 120 -21.17 17.17 -14.42
CA GLY A 120 -20.81 16.16 -15.41
C GLY A 120 -19.36 15.69 -15.25
N PHE A 121 -18.44 16.60 -14.93
CA PHE A 121 -17.04 16.24 -14.65
C PHE A 121 -16.92 15.39 -13.37
N LYS A 122 -17.66 15.76 -12.30
CA LYS A 122 -17.67 15.01 -11.04
C LYS A 122 -18.20 13.58 -11.22
N ILE A 123 -19.29 13.40 -11.98
CA ILE A 123 -19.83 12.07 -12.30
C ILE A 123 -18.78 11.22 -13.01
N ARG A 124 -18.06 11.78 -14.00
CA ARG A 124 -17.01 11.05 -14.72
C ARG A 124 -15.84 10.65 -13.81
N GLN A 125 -15.43 11.55 -12.92
CA GLN A 125 -14.40 11.25 -11.93
C GLN A 125 -14.84 10.11 -10.99
N GLU A 126 -16.08 10.16 -10.47
CA GLU A 126 -16.63 9.12 -9.61
C GLU A 126 -16.75 7.76 -10.34
N VAL A 127 -17.12 7.75 -11.63
CA VAL A 127 -17.12 6.52 -12.46
C VAL A 127 -15.70 5.97 -12.63
N ALA A 128 -14.72 6.83 -12.93
CA ALA A 128 -13.32 6.43 -13.07
C ALA A 128 -12.78 5.84 -11.76
N GLU A 129 -13.13 6.46 -10.63
CA GLU A 129 -12.74 5.98 -9.31
C GLU A 129 -13.40 4.63 -8.96
N ALA A 130 -14.68 4.45 -9.26
CA ALA A 130 -15.37 3.18 -9.07
C ALA A 130 -14.74 2.05 -9.90
N ALA A 131 -14.38 2.35 -11.16
CA ALA A 131 -13.69 1.40 -12.04
C ALA A 131 -12.30 1.02 -11.50
N LEU A 132 -11.57 1.98 -10.92
CA LEU A 132 -10.28 1.73 -10.29
C LEU A 132 -10.41 0.80 -9.07
N TYR A 133 -11.34 1.09 -8.15
CA TYR A 133 -11.56 0.23 -6.98
C TYR A 133 -11.98 -1.18 -7.38
N ARG A 134 -12.86 -1.31 -8.37
CA ARG A 134 -13.26 -2.61 -8.92
C ARG A 134 -12.05 -3.41 -9.40
N ARG A 135 -11.18 -2.79 -10.21
CA ARG A 135 -10.00 -3.48 -10.77
C ARG A 135 -9.04 -3.92 -9.68
N GLU A 136 -8.75 -3.05 -8.71
CA GLU A 136 -7.87 -3.42 -7.60
C GLU A 136 -8.52 -4.46 -6.68
N PHE A 137 -9.85 -4.44 -6.49
CA PHE A 137 -10.58 -5.49 -5.79
C PHE A 137 -10.45 -6.85 -6.50
N ASP A 138 -10.73 -6.92 -7.80
CA ASP A 138 -10.64 -8.16 -8.57
C ASP A 138 -9.20 -8.72 -8.58
N ARG A 139 -8.20 -7.82 -8.63
CA ARG A 139 -6.78 -8.19 -8.46
C ARG A 139 -6.51 -8.78 -7.07
N LEU A 140 -7.02 -8.15 -6.02
CA LEU A 140 -6.81 -8.62 -4.64
C LEU A 140 -7.53 -9.96 -4.40
N ILE A 141 -8.64 -10.26 -5.08
CA ILE A 141 -9.28 -11.59 -5.03
C ILE A 141 -8.31 -12.63 -5.58
N GLY A 142 -7.69 -12.34 -6.72
CA GLY A 142 -6.67 -13.20 -7.31
C GLY A 142 -5.48 -13.45 -6.37
N GLU A 143 -4.99 -12.41 -5.69
CA GLU A 143 -3.93 -12.56 -4.69
C GLU A 143 -4.38 -13.36 -3.47
N PHE A 144 -5.61 -13.16 -2.98
CA PHE A 144 -6.17 -13.95 -1.87
C PHE A 144 -6.26 -15.44 -2.26
N ALA A 145 -6.80 -15.75 -3.43
CA ALA A 145 -6.88 -17.12 -3.95
C ALA A 145 -5.49 -17.77 -4.10
N ARG A 146 -4.51 -16.99 -4.56
CA ARG A 146 -3.11 -17.43 -4.63
C ARG A 146 -2.53 -17.74 -3.24
N LEU A 147 -2.76 -16.89 -2.25
CA LEU A 147 -2.32 -17.13 -0.88
C LEU A 147 -3.00 -18.35 -0.27
N ARG A 148 -4.33 -18.49 -0.43
CA ARG A 148 -5.10 -19.66 0.01
C ARG A 148 -4.55 -20.95 -0.58
N SER A 149 -4.30 -20.99 -1.89
CA SER A 149 -3.74 -22.17 -2.57
C SER A 149 -2.30 -22.50 -2.18
N ALA A 150 -1.53 -21.52 -1.66
CA ALA A 150 -0.22 -21.78 -1.08
C ALA A 150 -0.30 -22.28 0.37
N PHE A 151 -1.17 -21.68 1.19
CA PHE A 151 -1.22 -21.92 2.63
C PHE A 151 -1.91 -23.23 3.00
N VAL A 152 -3.05 -23.55 2.38
CA VAL A 152 -3.81 -24.77 2.70
C VAL A 152 -2.95 -26.03 2.52
N PRO A 153 -2.31 -26.28 1.36
CA PRO A 153 -1.48 -27.48 1.19
C PRO A 153 -0.24 -27.48 2.07
N GLU A 154 0.28 -26.32 2.45
CA GLU A 154 1.42 -26.24 3.37
C GLU A 154 1.04 -26.67 4.79
N ILE A 155 -0.11 -26.21 5.30
CA ILE A 155 -0.64 -26.64 6.59
C ILE A 155 -0.90 -28.15 6.58
N ASP A 156 -1.55 -28.68 5.55
CA ASP A 156 -1.81 -30.12 5.41
C ASP A 156 -0.52 -30.92 5.34
N ARG A 157 0.47 -30.45 4.57
CA ARG A 157 1.79 -31.09 4.50
C ARG A 157 2.48 -31.11 5.86
N ILE A 158 2.39 -30.03 6.65
CA ILE A 158 2.95 -29.98 8.01
C ILE A 158 2.25 -31.01 8.90
N ARG A 159 0.90 -31.05 8.88
CA ARG A 159 0.09 -32.00 9.63
C ARG A 159 0.44 -33.45 9.28
N LEU A 160 0.47 -33.80 7.99
CA LEU A 160 0.84 -35.13 7.51
C LEU A 160 2.28 -35.48 7.89
N SER A 161 3.23 -34.55 7.77
CA SER A 161 4.61 -34.79 8.20
C SER A 161 4.71 -35.10 9.69
N TYR A 162 3.89 -34.44 10.52
CA TYR A 162 3.85 -34.69 11.96
C TYR A 162 3.19 -36.03 12.27
N GLN A 163 2.04 -36.33 11.66
CA GLN A 163 1.36 -37.61 11.78
C GLN A 163 2.27 -38.78 11.38
N TRP A 164 2.94 -38.69 10.23
CA TRP A 164 3.89 -39.71 9.77
C TRP A 164 5.01 -39.93 10.78
N THR A 165 5.55 -38.85 11.35
CA THR A 165 6.63 -38.95 12.35
C THR A 165 6.14 -39.58 13.65
N LEU A 166 4.94 -39.21 14.09
CA LEU A 166 4.32 -39.80 15.28
C LEU A 166 4.02 -41.29 15.05
N GLY A 167 3.61 -41.67 13.84
CA GLY A 167 3.38 -43.07 13.46
C GLY A 167 4.63 -43.96 13.53
N LEU A 168 5.84 -43.38 13.47
CA LEU A 168 7.09 -44.14 13.65
C LEU A 168 7.28 -44.70 15.07
N PHE A 169 6.55 -44.17 16.06
CA PHE A 169 6.52 -44.73 17.41
C PHE A 169 5.61 -45.98 17.51
N GLY A 170 4.99 -46.39 16.40
CA GLY A 170 4.26 -47.65 16.24
C GLY A 170 2.88 -47.68 16.89
N GLN A 171 2.22 -48.83 16.76
CA GLN A 171 0.94 -49.15 17.44
C GLN A 171 1.08 -49.13 18.97
N SER A 172 2.28 -49.39 19.51
CA SER A 172 2.57 -49.34 20.95
C SER A 172 2.32 -47.95 21.56
N ALA A 173 2.35 -46.88 20.74
CA ALA A 173 1.95 -45.53 21.16
C ALA A 173 0.47 -45.22 20.89
N GLN A 174 -0.23 -46.01 20.05
CA GLN A 174 -1.66 -45.87 19.77
C GLN A 174 -2.53 -46.49 20.87
N GLU A 175 -2.09 -47.59 21.49
CA GLU A 175 -2.86 -48.26 22.56
C GLU A 175 -2.73 -47.55 23.92
N MET A 176 -1.64 -46.81 24.14
CA MET A 176 -1.42 -46.04 25.36
C MET A 176 -2.07 -44.66 25.23
N LEU A 177 -3.42 -44.65 25.21
CA LEU A 177 -4.35 -43.50 25.21
C LEU A 177 -3.66 -42.13 25.32
N LEU A 178 -3.17 -41.66 24.17
CA LEU A 178 -2.85 -40.25 24.01
C LEU A 178 -4.17 -39.50 24.18
N PRO A 179 -4.23 -38.41 24.96
CA PRO A 179 -5.40 -37.56 24.95
C PRO A 179 -5.71 -37.24 23.49
N PRO A 180 -6.95 -37.47 23.02
CA PRO A 180 -7.32 -37.19 21.63
C PRO A 180 -6.85 -35.77 21.36
N ALA A 181 -6.04 -35.61 20.29
CA ALA A 181 -5.45 -34.33 19.94
C ALA A 181 -6.55 -33.28 20.07
N ALA A 182 -6.48 -32.46 21.13
CA ALA A 182 -7.64 -31.80 21.74
C ALA A 182 -8.59 -31.37 20.63
N ALA A 183 -9.72 -32.09 20.53
CA ALA A 183 -10.47 -32.30 19.29
C ALA A 183 -10.58 -31.03 18.44
N ALA A 184 -9.57 -30.79 17.59
CA ALA A 184 -9.31 -29.59 16.79
C ALA A 184 -10.24 -28.41 17.12
N SER A 185 -10.24 -27.95 18.39
CA SER A 185 -11.30 -27.08 18.89
C SER A 185 -11.08 -25.74 18.21
N ASP A 186 -11.94 -25.45 17.25
CA ASP A 186 -11.92 -24.31 16.34
C ASP A 186 -10.60 -24.17 15.56
N ASN A 187 -10.50 -24.88 14.44
CA ASN A 187 -9.52 -24.57 13.38
C ASN A 187 -9.77 -23.13 12.88
N SER A 188 -9.17 -22.15 13.56
CA SER A 188 -9.36 -20.72 13.30
C SER A 188 -9.13 -20.37 11.82
N PHE A 189 -8.20 -21.08 11.18
CA PHE A 189 -7.89 -20.90 9.76
C PHE A 189 -8.98 -21.41 8.82
N ALA A 190 -9.55 -22.58 9.09
CA ALA A 190 -10.64 -23.12 8.26
C ALA A 190 -11.93 -22.31 8.44
N GLY A 191 -12.24 -21.92 9.68
CA GLY A 191 -13.37 -21.03 9.97
C GLY A 191 -13.22 -19.65 9.31
N LEU A 192 -12.01 -19.10 9.28
CA LEU A 192 -11.71 -17.86 8.56
C LEU A 192 -11.95 -17.99 7.05
N LEU A 193 -11.54 -19.11 6.43
CA LEU A 193 -11.76 -19.33 5.01
C LEU A 193 -13.25 -19.48 4.67
N ALA A 194 -14.03 -20.18 5.51
CA ALA A 194 -15.47 -20.30 5.34
C ALA A 194 -16.16 -18.92 5.47
N ALA A 195 -15.82 -18.15 6.51
CA ALA A 195 -16.36 -16.81 6.70
C ALA A 195 -16.01 -15.86 5.54
N TYR A 196 -14.82 -16.02 4.93
CA TYR A 196 -14.46 -15.28 3.71
C TYR A 196 -15.34 -15.68 2.52
N ASP A 197 -15.55 -16.98 2.32
CA ASP A 197 -16.36 -17.50 1.20
C ASP A 197 -17.81 -16.99 1.29
N ASP A 198 -18.39 -16.94 2.50
CA ASP A 198 -19.73 -16.40 2.74
C ASP A 198 -19.81 -14.86 2.50
N GLU A 199 -18.81 -14.12 3.00
CA GLU A 199 -18.77 -12.66 2.84
C GLU A 199 -18.54 -12.26 1.38
N ILE A 200 -17.67 -12.96 0.65
CA ILE A 200 -17.36 -12.63 -0.75
C ILE A 200 -18.53 -12.91 -1.68
N GLU A 201 -19.32 -13.94 -1.39
CA GLU A 201 -20.57 -14.23 -2.13
C GLU A 201 -21.57 -13.08 -1.93
N THR A 202 -21.80 -12.69 -0.67
CA THR A 202 -22.70 -11.59 -0.33
C THR A 202 -22.25 -10.26 -0.94
N ALA A 203 -20.96 -9.92 -0.81
CA ALA A 203 -20.38 -8.71 -1.37
C ALA A 203 -20.45 -8.68 -2.90
N SER A 204 -20.27 -9.84 -3.56
CA SER A 204 -20.39 -9.95 -5.02
C SER A 204 -21.82 -9.69 -5.48
N ALA A 205 -22.82 -10.25 -4.79
CA ALA A 205 -24.23 -10.00 -5.09
C ALA A 205 -24.59 -8.52 -4.94
N GLN A 206 -24.14 -7.87 -3.85
CA GLN A 206 -24.36 -6.43 -3.62
C GLN A 206 -23.72 -5.56 -4.71
N ARG A 207 -22.49 -5.88 -5.15
CA ARG A 207 -21.81 -5.16 -6.23
C ARG A 207 -22.54 -5.29 -7.56
N ILE A 208 -23.03 -6.48 -7.90
CA ILE A 208 -23.80 -6.72 -9.12
C ILE A 208 -25.09 -5.88 -9.08
N SER A 209 -25.85 -5.96 -7.99
CA SER A 209 -27.09 -5.18 -7.83
C SER A 209 -26.86 -3.67 -7.90
N ALA A 210 -25.79 -3.15 -7.25
CA ALA A 210 -25.46 -1.73 -7.30
C ALA A 210 -25.17 -1.24 -8.72
N ARG A 211 -24.51 -2.06 -9.55
CA ARG A 211 -24.22 -1.75 -10.96
C ARG A 211 -25.48 -1.79 -11.81
N GLU A 212 -26.35 -2.77 -11.60
CA GLU A 212 -27.63 -2.87 -12.29
C GLU A 212 -28.50 -1.65 -11.98
N ASN A 213 -28.56 -1.24 -10.71
CA ASN A 213 -29.29 -0.03 -10.29
C ASN A 213 -28.71 1.24 -10.91
N PHE A 214 -27.39 1.38 -10.95
CA PHE A 214 -26.74 2.51 -11.62
C PHE A 214 -27.01 2.52 -13.14
N SER A 215 -26.91 1.38 -13.80
CA SER A 215 -27.20 1.22 -15.23
C SER A 215 -28.67 1.52 -15.57
N ALA A 216 -29.60 1.07 -14.72
CA ALA A 216 -31.02 1.36 -14.85
C ALA A 216 -31.30 2.86 -14.67
N ALA A 217 -30.63 3.53 -13.72
CA ALA A 217 -30.75 4.96 -13.52
C ALA A 217 -30.21 5.76 -14.72
N LEU A 218 -29.09 5.35 -15.31
CA LEU A 218 -28.54 5.97 -16.53
C LEU A 218 -29.53 5.84 -17.71
N SER A 219 -30.14 4.67 -17.88
CA SER A 219 -31.12 4.43 -18.96
C SER A 219 -32.37 5.30 -18.85
N ARG A 220 -32.74 5.76 -17.65
CA ARG A 220 -33.89 6.66 -17.43
C ARG A 220 -33.55 8.15 -17.64
N ASN A 221 -32.28 8.48 -17.88
CA ASN A 221 -31.79 9.86 -18.04
C ASN A 221 -32.14 10.79 -16.85
N ALA A 222 -32.30 10.22 -15.65
CA ALA A 222 -32.59 10.96 -14.43
C ALA A 222 -31.26 11.31 -13.72
N GLU A 223 -30.66 12.45 -14.08
CA GLU A 223 -29.31 12.83 -13.65
C GLU A 223 -29.10 12.78 -12.12
N GLN A 224 -30.09 13.23 -11.35
CA GLN A 224 -30.04 13.19 -9.88
C GLN A 224 -30.03 11.75 -9.32
N ASP A 225 -30.81 10.86 -9.93
CA ASP A 225 -30.88 9.45 -9.52
C ASP A 225 -29.61 8.71 -9.94
N SER A 226 -29.09 8.97 -11.15
CA SER A 226 -27.82 8.41 -11.62
C SER A 226 -26.67 8.80 -10.68
N GLY A 227 -26.58 10.06 -10.28
CA GLY A 227 -25.56 10.52 -9.33
C GLY A 227 -25.68 9.89 -7.94
N ARG A 228 -26.91 9.66 -7.46
CA ARG A 228 -27.13 8.96 -6.17
C ARG A 228 -26.72 7.50 -6.25
N MET A 229 -27.11 6.80 -7.31
CA MET A 229 -26.76 5.39 -7.52
C MET A 229 -25.26 5.20 -7.75
N LEU A 230 -24.60 6.12 -8.46
CA LEU A 230 -23.15 6.13 -8.64
C LEU A 230 -22.41 6.21 -7.30
N ARG A 231 -22.81 7.15 -6.42
CA ARG A 231 -22.18 7.28 -5.10
C ARG A 231 -22.39 6.04 -4.23
N SER A 232 -23.56 5.41 -4.31
CA SER A 232 -23.83 4.13 -3.63
C SER A 232 -22.92 3.02 -4.16
N MET A 233 -22.83 2.87 -5.49
CA MET A 233 -21.94 1.91 -6.13
C MET A 233 -20.47 2.15 -5.76
N LEU A 234 -20.00 3.41 -5.80
CA LEU A 234 -18.65 3.78 -5.43
C LEU A 234 -18.34 3.42 -3.97
N ALA A 235 -19.28 3.67 -3.05
CA ALA A 235 -19.13 3.29 -1.65
C ALA A 235 -18.95 1.77 -1.50
N ILE A 236 -19.80 0.98 -2.17
CA ILE A 236 -19.72 -0.50 -2.14
C ILE A 236 -18.38 -1.00 -2.71
N GLU A 237 -17.92 -0.46 -3.85
CA GLU A 237 -16.64 -0.87 -4.45
C GLU A 237 -15.44 -0.51 -3.57
N ARG A 238 -15.48 0.69 -2.96
CA ARG A 238 -14.44 1.16 -2.05
C ARG A 238 -14.38 0.32 -0.77
N ASP A 239 -15.54 0.03 -0.18
CA ASP A 239 -15.63 -0.74 1.06
C ASP A 239 -15.21 -2.19 0.81
N GLY A 240 -15.62 -2.78 -0.32
CA GLY A 240 -15.13 -4.09 -0.76
C GLY A 240 -13.60 -4.13 -0.88
N TYR A 241 -12.97 -3.12 -1.51
CA TYR A 241 -11.52 -3.03 -1.62
C TYR A 241 -10.82 -3.03 -0.25
N PHE A 242 -11.30 -2.25 0.72
CA PHE A 242 -10.71 -2.20 2.06
C PHE A 242 -10.96 -3.48 2.86
N ASN A 243 -12.16 -4.07 2.77
CA ASN A 243 -12.47 -5.34 3.42
C ASN A 243 -11.55 -6.46 2.91
N LEU A 244 -11.23 -6.47 1.62
CA LEU A 244 -10.38 -7.50 1.05
C LEU A 244 -8.90 -7.38 1.48
N ILE A 245 -8.40 -6.15 1.67
CA ILE A 245 -7.08 -5.93 2.30
C ILE A 245 -7.06 -6.53 3.71
N GLU A 246 -8.14 -6.32 4.45
CA GLU A 246 -8.27 -6.82 5.81
C GLU A 246 -8.37 -8.35 5.85
N TRP A 247 -9.09 -8.96 4.90
CA TRP A 247 -9.12 -10.42 4.73
C TRP A 247 -7.75 -11.01 4.44
N ILE A 248 -6.97 -10.40 3.55
CA ILE A 248 -5.59 -10.83 3.28
C ILE A 248 -4.72 -10.74 4.54
N ARG A 249 -4.90 -9.69 5.36
CA ARG A 249 -4.19 -9.54 6.64
C ARG A 249 -4.56 -10.67 7.60
N ARG A 250 -5.87 -10.88 7.85
CA ARG A 250 -6.38 -11.92 8.75
C ARG A 250 -5.96 -13.31 8.30
N LEU A 251 -5.98 -13.60 7.00
CA LEU A 251 -5.52 -14.88 6.44
C LEU A 251 -4.06 -15.16 6.78
N ASN A 252 -3.18 -14.17 6.60
CA ASN A 252 -1.76 -14.30 6.94
C ASN A 252 -1.55 -14.53 8.43
N GLU A 253 -2.25 -13.77 9.28
CA GLU A 253 -2.16 -13.89 10.73
C GLU A 253 -2.64 -15.26 11.22
N SER A 254 -3.79 -15.72 10.74
CA SER A 254 -4.32 -17.04 11.09
C SER A 254 -3.44 -18.17 10.59
N TYR A 255 -2.88 -18.08 9.38
CA TYR A 255 -1.89 -19.05 8.89
C TYR A 255 -0.66 -19.14 9.81
N GLN A 256 -0.10 -18.00 10.24
CA GLN A 256 1.06 -18.00 11.14
C GLN A 256 0.69 -18.57 12.52
N ALA A 257 -0.47 -18.19 13.06
CA ALA A 257 -0.96 -18.69 14.34
C ALA A 257 -1.13 -20.21 14.32
N GLU A 258 -1.85 -20.74 13.32
CA GLU A 258 -2.07 -22.18 13.11
C GLU A 258 -0.73 -22.93 12.98
N ARG A 259 0.20 -22.38 12.19
CA ARG A 259 1.52 -22.98 11.99
C ARG A 259 2.32 -23.05 13.29
N VAL A 260 2.33 -21.99 14.09
CA VAL A 260 3.03 -21.94 15.39
C VAL A 260 2.39 -22.92 16.37
N GLU A 261 1.06 -22.97 16.41
CA GLU A 261 0.32 -23.85 17.30
C GLU A 261 0.56 -25.32 16.96
N LEU A 262 0.49 -25.70 15.67
CA LEU A 262 0.84 -27.05 15.22
C LEU A 262 2.27 -27.42 15.63
N ASP A 263 3.21 -26.49 15.53
CA ASP A 263 4.59 -26.75 15.90
C ASP A 263 4.78 -26.89 17.43
N ARG A 264 4.02 -26.13 18.23
CA ARG A 264 3.97 -26.23 19.69
C ARG A 264 3.42 -27.57 20.13
N GLN A 265 2.23 -27.94 19.63
CA GLN A 265 1.57 -29.23 19.93
C GLN A 265 2.46 -30.41 19.55
N TYR A 266 3.10 -30.34 18.38
CA TYR A 266 4.06 -31.36 17.95
C TYR A 266 5.24 -31.48 18.92
N ARG A 267 5.85 -30.37 19.34
CA ARG A 267 6.98 -30.39 20.29
C ARG A 267 6.58 -30.92 21.66
N GLU A 268 5.41 -30.54 22.18
CA GLU A 268 4.86 -31.06 23.43
C GLU A 268 4.66 -32.58 23.34
N ARG A 269 4.02 -33.05 22.27
CA ARG A 269 3.79 -34.49 22.05
C ARG A 269 5.09 -35.27 21.86
N MET A 270 6.06 -34.71 21.12
CA MET A 270 7.37 -35.31 20.97
C MET A 270 8.15 -35.37 22.28
N ARG A 271 8.12 -34.32 23.11
CA ARG A 271 8.75 -34.32 24.44
C ARG A 271 8.16 -35.43 25.31
N TRP A 272 6.84 -35.56 25.32
CA TRP A 272 6.14 -36.61 26.06
C TRP A 272 6.53 -38.02 25.58
N LEU A 273 6.50 -38.27 24.26
CA LEU A 273 6.89 -39.56 23.68
C LEU A 273 8.34 -39.93 23.98
N VAL A 274 9.25 -38.95 23.86
CA VAL A 274 10.67 -39.15 24.17
C VAL A 274 10.88 -39.44 25.66
N ALA A 275 10.13 -38.80 26.56
CA ALA A 275 10.26 -39.02 27.99
C ALA A 275 9.68 -40.36 28.46
N ARG A 276 8.50 -40.76 27.92
CA ARG A 276 7.78 -41.95 28.41
C ARG A 276 7.98 -43.21 27.58
N VAL A 277 7.93 -43.10 26.26
CA VAL A 277 7.91 -44.28 25.37
C VAL A 277 9.32 -44.70 24.98
N LEU A 278 10.21 -43.73 24.69
CA LEU A 278 11.56 -44.03 24.22
C LEU A 278 12.35 -44.98 25.15
N PRO A 279 12.31 -44.84 26.50
CA PRO A 279 13.02 -45.76 27.38
C PRO A 279 12.48 -47.20 27.35
N GLN A 280 11.22 -47.38 26.98
CA GLN A 280 10.54 -48.69 26.95
C GLN A 280 10.83 -49.47 25.66
N LEU A 281 11.37 -48.82 24.63
CA LEU A 281 11.66 -49.47 23.34
C LEU A 281 12.98 -50.25 23.38
N PRO A 282 13.13 -51.32 22.58
CA PRO A 282 14.41 -51.99 22.37
C PRO A 282 15.51 -51.02 21.90
N LEU A 283 16.76 -51.24 22.34
CA LEU A 283 17.88 -50.31 22.11
C LEU A 283 18.12 -49.98 20.63
N LYS A 284 17.93 -50.95 19.72
CA LYS A 284 17.98 -50.73 18.26
C LYS A 284 16.93 -49.72 17.78
N GLN A 285 15.71 -49.78 18.32
CA GLN A 285 14.63 -48.85 17.98
C GLN A 285 14.87 -47.47 18.61
N GLN A 286 15.39 -47.41 19.84
CA GLN A 286 15.75 -46.15 20.49
C GLN A 286 16.76 -45.34 19.65
N LEU A 287 17.82 -45.99 19.16
CA LEU A 287 18.82 -45.36 18.31
C LEU A 287 18.23 -44.87 16.99
N LYS A 288 17.35 -45.66 16.36
CA LYS A 288 16.63 -45.27 15.13
C LYS A 288 15.78 -44.03 15.36
N VAL A 289 15.00 -43.98 16.44
CA VAL A 289 14.15 -42.83 16.78
C VAL A 289 15.02 -41.59 17.09
N ARG A 290 16.11 -41.73 17.86
CA ARG A 290 17.05 -40.64 18.16
C ARG A 290 17.68 -40.08 16.88
N TYR A 291 18.09 -40.93 15.95
CA TYR A 291 18.63 -40.52 14.66
C TYR A 291 17.61 -39.73 13.83
N ILE A 292 16.35 -40.19 13.79
CA ILE A 292 15.27 -39.48 13.09
C ILE A 292 15.02 -38.11 13.72
N LEU A 293 14.96 -38.02 15.06
CA LEU A 293 14.81 -36.76 15.77
C LEU A 293 15.94 -35.78 15.52
N LEU A 294 17.18 -36.27 15.49
CA LEU A 294 18.35 -35.48 15.14
C LEU A 294 18.25 -34.94 13.71
N LYS A 295 17.89 -35.80 12.75
CA LYS A 295 17.69 -35.41 11.35
C LYS A 295 16.61 -34.35 11.18
N MET A 296 15.53 -34.43 11.97
CA MET A 296 14.45 -33.43 11.95
C MET A 296 14.89 -32.10 12.57
N ARG A 297 15.63 -32.13 13.69
CA ARG A 297 16.24 -30.93 14.28
C ARG A 297 17.17 -30.24 13.30
N LEU A 298 18.00 -31.00 12.59
CA LEU A 298 18.90 -30.48 11.55
C LEU A 298 18.14 -29.88 10.37
N ARG A 299 17.06 -30.51 9.89
CA ARG A 299 16.20 -29.95 8.83
C ARG A 299 15.49 -28.65 9.26
N ARG A 300 15.16 -28.51 10.55
CA ARG A 300 14.56 -27.27 11.08
C ARG A 300 15.60 -26.17 11.20
N LEU A 301 16.76 -26.47 11.77
CA LEU A 301 17.88 -25.54 11.86
C LEU A 301 18.26 -25.03 10.47
N SER A 302 18.34 -25.90 9.46
CA SER A 302 18.60 -25.44 8.09
C SER A 302 17.50 -24.51 7.57
N SER A 303 16.23 -24.75 7.89
CA SER A 303 15.13 -23.84 7.47
C SER A 303 15.11 -22.48 8.16
N VAL A 304 15.63 -22.39 9.39
CA VAL A 304 15.74 -21.13 10.16
C VAL A 304 16.99 -20.37 9.73
N VAL A 305 18.12 -21.08 9.65
CA VAL A 305 19.39 -20.52 9.17
C VAL A 305 19.24 -20.04 7.73
N LEU A 306 18.58 -20.78 6.84
CA LEU A 306 18.35 -20.33 5.46
C LEU A 306 17.51 -19.05 5.39
N ARG A 307 16.55 -18.83 6.30
CA ARG A 307 15.80 -17.56 6.37
C ARG A 307 16.64 -16.41 6.91
N GLY A 308 17.44 -16.64 7.96
CA GLY A 308 18.37 -15.62 8.47
C GLY A 308 19.50 -15.28 7.48
N VAL A 309 19.93 -16.28 6.72
CA VAL A 309 20.98 -16.17 5.69
C VAL A 309 20.45 -15.35 4.51
N VAL A 310 19.22 -15.54 4.01
CA VAL A 310 18.72 -14.76 2.86
C VAL A 310 18.74 -13.23 3.07
N HIS A 311 18.68 -12.75 4.31
CA HIS A 311 18.82 -11.32 4.62
C HIS A 311 20.25 -10.87 4.97
N SER A 312 21.22 -11.79 5.02
CA SER A 312 22.64 -11.50 5.29
C SER A 312 23.43 -11.18 4.00
N PRO A 313 24.33 -10.18 4.02
CA PRO A 313 25.21 -9.88 2.89
C PRO A 313 26.15 -11.03 2.52
N LEU A 314 26.44 -11.93 3.47
CA LEU A 314 27.27 -13.12 3.27
C LEU A 314 26.55 -14.19 2.42
N ALA A 315 25.22 -14.24 2.49
CA ALA A 315 24.42 -15.14 1.67
C ALA A 315 24.32 -14.74 0.21
N ARG A 316 24.39 -13.45 -0.10
CA ARG A 316 24.52 -12.98 -1.49
C ARG A 316 25.81 -13.49 -2.13
N LYS A 317 26.89 -13.65 -1.35
CA LYS A 317 28.14 -14.28 -1.80
C LYS A 317 28.02 -15.80 -1.92
N ILE A 318 27.35 -16.47 -0.98
CA ILE A 318 27.13 -17.94 -1.02
C ILE A 318 26.18 -18.34 -2.17
N ALA A 319 25.20 -17.50 -2.51
CA ALA A 319 24.28 -17.73 -3.62
C ALA A 319 24.96 -17.73 -5.00
N ALA A 320 26.19 -17.21 -5.11
CA ALA A 320 27.00 -17.29 -6.33
C ALA A 320 27.66 -18.67 -6.52
N VAL A 321 27.58 -19.58 -5.54
CA VAL A 321 28.10 -20.95 -5.65
C VAL A 321 27.11 -21.82 -6.45
N PRO A 322 27.49 -22.36 -7.63
CA PRO A 322 26.57 -23.05 -8.54
C PRO A 322 25.82 -24.24 -7.92
N ALA A 323 26.46 -24.94 -6.98
CA ALA A 323 25.90 -26.13 -6.34
C ALA A 323 24.71 -25.85 -5.41
N LEU A 324 24.54 -24.62 -4.91
CA LEU A 324 23.46 -24.24 -3.99
C LEU A 324 22.29 -23.52 -4.68
N GLY A 325 22.42 -23.20 -5.97
CA GLY A 325 21.43 -22.47 -6.76
C GLY A 325 19.98 -23.01 -6.72
N PRO A 326 19.75 -24.34 -6.78
CA PRO A 326 18.39 -24.88 -6.71
C PRO A 326 17.73 -24.69 -5.34
N LEU A 327 18.51 -24.69 -4.26
CA LEU A 327 18.03 -24.49 -2.89
C LEU A 327 17.75 -23.02 -2.61
N THR A 328 18.64 -22.11 -3.02
CA THR A 328 18.41 -20.67 -2.90
C THR A 328 17.24 -20.19 -3.75
N ARG A 329 17.03 -20.73 -4.97
CA ARG A 329 15.82 -20.45 -5.77
C ARG A 329 14.55 -20.92 -5.08
N ARG A 330 14.54 -22.11 -4.47
CA ARG A 330 13.40 -22.63 -3.70
C ARG A 330 13.11 -21.82 -2.44
N VAL A 331 14.15 -21.32 -1.76
CA VAL A 331 13.98 -20.48 -0.56
C VAL A 331 13.52 -19.07 -0.96
N ALA A 332 14.09 -18.48 -2.02
CA ALA A 332 13.68 -17.16 -2.53
C ALA A 332 12.25 -17.15 -3.08
N THR A 333 11.80 -18.22 -3.76
CA THR A 333 10.38 -18.37 -4.13
C THR A 333 9.49 -18.53 -2.91
N ARG A 334 9.94 -19.26 -1.87
CA ARG A 334 9.20 -19.39 -0.61
C ARG A 334 9.15 -18.07 0.18
N GLU A 335 10.20 -17.27 0.12
CA GLU A 335 10.26 -15.95 0.74
C GLU A 335 9.42 -14.91 -0.01
N GLN A 336 9.42 -14.95 -1.35
CA GLN A 336 8.52 -14.17 -2.20
C GLN A 336 7.05 -14.53 -1.95
N LEU A 337 6.74 -15.80 -1.70
CA LEU A 337 5.40 -16.25 -1.30
C LEU A 337 5.04 -15.84 0.13
N SER A 338 6.01 -15.81 1.07
CA SER A 338 5.81 -15.20 2.39
C SER A 338 5.91 -13.66 2.38
N GLY A 339 6.11 -13.06 1.21
CA GLY A 339 6.27 -11.63 0.98
C GLY A 339 5.00 -10.80 1.21
N ALA A 340 4.06 -11.28 2.03
CA ALA A 340 2.91 -10.56 2.53
C ALA A 340 3.31 -9.22 3.16
N ALA A 341 4.47 -9.14 3.83
CA ALA A 341 5.03 -7.88 4.32
C ALA A 341 5.36 -6.87 3.19
N SER A 342 5.77 -7.34 2.00
CA SER A 342 6.01 -6.47 0.83
C SER A 342 4.71 -6.04 0.15
N VAL A 343 3.67 -6.87 0.19
CA VAL A 343 2.35 -6.56 -0.37
C VAL A 343 1.66 -5.56 0.55
N VAL A 344 1.63 -5.82 1.86
CA VAL A 344 1.14 -4.87 2.88
C VAL A 344 1.95 -3.57 2.86
N GLY A 345 3.28 -3.63 2.68
CA GLY A 345 4.11 -2.44 2.51
C GLY A 345 3.78 -1.64 1.24
N ARG A 346 3.55 -2.31 0.10
CA ARG A 346 3.11 -1.67 -1.15
C ARG A 346 1.70 -1.10 -1.05
N ILE A 347 0.77 -1.80 -0.38
CA ILE A 347 -0.60 -1.33 -0.12
C ILE A 347 -0.57 -0.12 0.81
N ARG A 348 0.21 -0.15 1.89
CA ARG A 348 0.38 0.97 2.83
C ARG A 348 0.99 2.19 2.14
N LYS A 349 2.00 1.98 1.29
CA LYS A 349 2.59 3.05 0.46
C LYS A 349 1.53 3.66 -0.48
N ARG A 350 0.80 2.84 -1.25
CA ARG A 350 -0.26 3.31 -2.15
C ARG A 350 -1.42 4.01 -1.41
N ARG A 351 -1.79 3.56 -0.21
CA ARG A 351 -2.79 4.21 0.65
C ARG A 351 -2.32 5.60 1.10
N ASN A 352 -1.05 5.73 1.45
CA ASN A 352 -0.46 7.03 1.78
C ASN A 352 -0.37 7.94 0.54
N ASP A 353 0.07 7.40 -0.60
CA ASP A 353 0.14 8.15 -1.86
C ASP A 353 -1.25 8.65 -2.30
N ALA A 354 -2.30 7.83 -2.16
CA ALA A 354 -3.68 8.22 -2.44
C ALA A 354 -4.20 9.30 -1.48
N ARG A 355 -3.85 9.23 -0.19
CA ARG A 355 -4.21 10.27 0.80
C ARG A 355 -3.50 11.59 0.53
N VAL A 356 -2.23 11.56 0.12
CA VAL A 356 -1.46 12.75 -0.26
C VAL A 356 -2.05 13.38 -1.51
N LEU A 357 -2.34 12.59 -2.55
CA LEU A 357 -3.01 13.07 -3.77
C LEU A 357 -4.39 13.67 -3.49
N GLN A 358 -5.12 13.15 -2.50
CA GLN A 358 -6.41 13.70 -2.10
C GLN A 358 -6.26 15.01 -1.31
N ALA A 359 -5.26 15.12 -0.43
CA ALA A 359 -4.98 16.33 0.34
C ALA A 359 -4.50 17.49 -0.57
N ASP A 360 -3.58 17.22 -1.50
CA ASP A 360 -3.09 18.22 -2.44
C ASP A 360 -4.22 18.74 -3.36
N ARG A 361 -5.14 17.86 -3.76
CA ARG A 361 -6.30 18.25 -4.58
C ARG A 361 -7.33 19.09 -3.81
N ILE A 362 -7.53 18.82 -2.52
CA ILE A 362 -8.39 19.67 -1.67
C ILE A 362 -7.78 21.08 -1.57
N ALA A 363 -6.46 21.17 -1.40
CA ALA A 363 -5.75 22.45 -1.37
C ALA A 363 -5.86 23.22 -2.70
N ASP A 364 -5.76 22.54 -3.84
CA ASP A 364 -5.93 23.16 -5.16
C ASP A 364 -7.35 23.69 -5.39
N VAL A 365 -8.38 22.92 -4.99
CA VAL A 365 -9.78 23.34 -5.11
C VAL A 365 -10.07 24.52 -4.19
N GLU A 366 -9.55 24.52 -2.96
CA GLU A 366 -9.67 25.67 -2.05
C GLU A 366 -8.98 26.92 -2.59
N HIS A 367 -7.83 26.78 -3.26
CA HIS A 367 -7.11 27.89 -3.87
C HIS A 367 -7.88 28.49 -5.06
N VAL A 368 -8.41 27.64 -5.95
CA VAL A 368 -9.27 28.08 -7.07
C VAL A 368 -10.55 28.73 -6.56
N PHE A 369 -11.18 28.17 -5.53
CA PHE A 369 -12.39 28.73 -4.94
C PHE A 369 -12.13 30.10 -4.27
N ARG A 370 -11.01 30.24 -3.52
CA ARG A 370 -10.59 31.52 -2.94
C ARG A 370 -10.40 32.60 -4.00
N ASN A 371 -9.71 32.28 -5.08
CA ASN A 371 -9.44 33.24 -6.16
C ASN A 371 -10.72 33.65 -6.88
N ARG A 372 -11.63 32.69 -7.14
CA ARG A 372 -12.90 32.97 -7.81
C ARG A 372 -13.86 33.79 -6.94
N LEU A 373 -13.88 33.53 -5.63
CA LEU A 373 -14.67 34.32 -4.68
C LEU A 373 -14.12 35.76 -4.56
N ALA A 374 -12.79 35.91 -4.63
CA ALA A 374 -12.15 37.23 -4.66
C ALA A 374 -12.50 38.00 -5.94
N ASP A 375 -12.49 37.34 -7.10
CA ASP A 375 -12.87 37.95 -8.38
C ASP A 375 -14.36 38.32 -8.44
N ASP A 376 -15.26 37.48 -7.90
CA ASP A 376 -16.70 37.78 -7.80
C ASP A 376 -17.00 38.94 -6.83
N LEU A 377 -16.27 39.01 -5.70
CA LEU A 377 -16.37 40.15 -4.77
C LEU A 377 -15.85 41.44 -5.41
N PHE A 378 -14.79 41.37 -6.22
CA PHE A 378 -14.28 42.49 -7.00
C PHE A 378 -15.30 42.97 -8.03
N ALA A 379 -15.95 42.04 -8.74
CA ALA A 379 -16.96 42.34 -9.74
C ALA A 379 -18.23 42.97 -9.12
N ARG A 380 -18.66 42.48 -7.94
CA ARG A 380 -19.86 42.99 -7.26
C ARG A 380 -19.67 44.35 -6.60
N GLN A 381 -18.45 44.75 -6.26
CA GLN A 381 -18.19 46.04 -5.63
C GLN A 381 -18.11 47.22 -6.63
N GLY A 382 -18.24 46.99 -7.93
CA GLY A 382 -18.37 48.07 -8.92
C GLY A 382 -17.19 49.04 -8.96
N LEU A 383 -16.01 48.62 -8.53
CA LEU A 383 -14.79 49.44 -8.52
C LEU A 383 -14.12 49.43 -9.91
N CYS A 384 -14.81 49.99 -10.90
CA CYS A 384 -14.19 50.50 -12.12
C CYS A 384 -13.88 51.98 -11.90
N GLY A 385 -12.82 52.28 -11.17
CA GLY A 385 -12.32 53.64 -10.99
C GLY A 385 -10.80 53.61 -10.82
N GLU A 386 -10.10 54.33 -11.69
CA GLU A 386 -8.65 54.44 -11.75
C GLU A 386 -8.06 54.89 -10.40
N GLY A 387 -7.59 53.93 -9.62
CA GLY A 387 -6.87 54.17 -8.37
C GLY A 387 -6.20 52.87 -7.94
N ALA A 388 -4.89 52.79 -8.11
CA ALA A 388 -4.10 51.60 -7.82
C ALA A 388 -4.13 51.23 -6.33
N VAL A 389 -5.06 50.37 -5.93
CA VAL A 389 -5.00 49.65 -4.66
C VAL A 389 -4.42 48.27 -4.94
N SER A 390 -3.21 48.01 -4.43
CA SER A 390 -2.54 46.71 -4.56
C SER A 390 -3.40 45.59 -3.96
N ARG A 391 -3.49 44.46 -4.68
CA ARG A 391 -4.22 43.23 -4.28
C ARG A 391 -3.91 42.78 -2.84
N ASP A 392 -2.73 43.10 -2.32
CA ASP A 392 -2.30 42.75 -0.96
C ASP A 392 -3.00 43.56 0.15
N GLY A 393 -3.58 44.72 -0.15
CA GLY A 393 -4.25 45.58 0.83
C GLY A 393 -5.64 45.08 1.27
N ILE A 394 -6.33 44.31 0.42
CA ILE A 394 -7.70 43.81 0.68
C ILE A 394 -7.66 42.52 1.53
N PHE A 395 -6.59 41.73 1.45
CA PHE A 395 -6.43 40.50 2.24
C PHE A 395 -6.33 40.73 3.75
N ARG A 396 -6.00 41.94 4.22
CA ARG A 396 -5.91 42.26 5.66
C ARG A 396 -7.22 42.71 6.32
N ARG A 397 -8.34 42.83 5.57
CA ARG A 397 -9.63 43.30 6.13
C ARG A 397 -10.77 42.29 6.12
N VAL A 398 -10.52 41.03 5.72
CA VAL A 398 -11.51 39.96 5.90
C VAL A 398 -11.37 39.41 7.31
N ASP A 399 -12.23 39.89 8.21
CA ASP A 399 -12.27 39.49 9.61
C ASP A 399 -12.53 37.98 9.74
N HIS A 400 -11.59 37.27 10.40
CA HIS A 400 -11.61 35.82 10.63
C HIS A 400 -12.85 35.34 11.42
N SER A 401 -13.63 36.28 11.97
CA SER A 401 -14.84 36.03 12.75
C SER A 401 -16.03 35.50 11.92
N HIS A 402 -16.12 35.79 10.60
CA HIS A 402 -17.25 35.32 9.77
C HIS A 402 -17.09 33.89 9.25
N ALA A 403 -15.87 33.50 8.85
CA ALA A 403 -15.60 32.13 8.40
C ALA A 403 -15.75 31.11 9.55
N ALA A 404 -15.32 31.49 10.76
CA ALA A 404 -15.49 30.66 11.95
C ALA A 404 -16.96 30.48 12.35
N ARG A 405 -17.81 31.52 12.19
CA ARG A 405 -19.26 31.41 12.46
C ARG A 405 -19.99 30.54 11.45
N PHE A 406 -19.58 30.57 10.18
CA PHE A 406 -20.20 29.73 9.15
C PHE A 406 -19.85 28.24 9.33
N ILE A 407 -18.60 27.94 9.70
CA ILE A 407 -18.16 26.56 9.97
C ILE A 407 -18.78 26.02 11.28
N MET A 408 -18.88 26.84 12.33
CA MET A 408 -19.55 26.45 13.59
C MET A 408 -21.06 26.23 13.41
N ALA A 409 -21.73 27.04 12.58
CA ALA A 409 -23.16 26.85 12.29
C ALA A 409 -23.43 25.55 11.52
N GLN A 410 -22.53 25.12 10.64
CA GLN A 410 -22.65 23.87 9.88
C GLN A 410 -22.49 22.63 10.78
N VAL A 411 -21.54 22.68 11.72
CA VAL A 411 -21.29 21.60 12.70
C VAL A 411 -22.46 21.42 13.67
N ASP A 412 -23.13 22.52 14.06
CA ASP A 412 -24.28 22.48 14.98
C ASP A 412 -25.56 21.94 14.30
N THR A 413 -25.69 22.08 12.98
CA THR A 413 -26.76 21.43 12.19
C THR A 413 -26.57 19.92 12.06
N ASP A 414 -25.34 19.44 11.91
CA ASP A 414 -25.05 18.01 11.81
C ASP A 414 -25.20 17.29 13.15
N ASP A 415 -24.84 17.93 14.28
CA ASP A 415 -25.00 17.34 15.61
C ASP A 415 -26.49 17.23 16.04
N ARG A 416 -27.35 18.14 15.56
CA ARG A 416 -28.81 18.06 15.75
C ARG A 416 -29.47 16.99 14.87
N ALA A 417 -28.94 16.73 13.68
CA ALA A 417 -29.42 15.65 12.80
C ALA A 417 -29.09 14.28 13.39
N VAL A 418 -27.90 14.11 13.99
CA VAL A 418 -27.49 12.87 14.67
C VAL A 418 -28.30 12.61 15.94
N ARG A 419 -28.61 13.64 16.74
CA ARG A 419 -29.45 13.47 17.95
C ARG A 419 -30.92 13.16 17.65
N ARG A 420 -31.46 13.57 16.50
CA ARG A 420 -32.81 13.18 16.06
C ARG A 420 -32.90 11.75 15.55
N ALA A 421 -31.80 11.18 15.05
CA ALA A 421 -31.76 9.80 14.59
C ALA A 421 -31.60 8.76 15.72
N GLY A 422 -31.26 9.19 16.95
CA GLY A 422 -31.02 8.31 18.10
C GLY A 422 -32.18 8.17 19.10
N ALA A 423 -33.32 8.82 18.89
CA ALA A 423 -34.46 8.72 19.81
C ALA A 423 -35.31 7.47 19.47
N VAL A 424 -34.91 6.33 20.01
CA VAL A 424 -35.71 5.09 20.02
C VAL A 424 -36.90 5.27 20.96
N ALA A 425 -38.12 5.17 20.42
CA ALA A 425 -39.35 5.14 21.21
C ALA A 425 -39.44 3.83 22.02
N PRO A 426 -39.98 3.86 23.26
CA PRO A 426 -40.14 2.64 24.04
C PRO A 426 -41.27 1.80 23.42
N LEU A 427 -40.97 0.53 23.14
CA LEU A 427 -41.93 -0.49 22.77
C LEU A 427 -42.92 -0.68 23.93
N ALA A 428 -44.20 -0.47 23.62
CA ALA A 428 -45.31 -0.86 24.47
C ALA A 428 -45.48 -2.38 24.43
N ASP A 429 -45.57 -2.98 25.61
CA ASP A 429 -46.14 -4.31 25.85
C ASP A 429 -47.55 -4.40 25.26
N GLN A 430 -47.86 -5.53 24.60
CA GLN A 430 -49.19 -6.16 24.66
C GLN A 430 -49.14 -7.60 24.12
N ASP A 431 -49.49 -8.51 25.04
CA ASP A 431 -50.32 -9.73 24.94
C ASP A 431 -50.35 -10.57 23.64
#